data_AF-A0A0P4UYB5-F1
#
_entry.id   AF-A0A0P4UYB5-F1
#
_cell.length_a   1.000
_cell.length_b   1.000
_cell.length_c   1.000
_cell.angle_alpha   90.00
_cell.angle_beta   90.00
_cell.angle_gamma   90.00
#
_symmetry.space_group_name_H-M   'P 1'
#
loop_
_entity.id
_entity.type
_entity.pdbx_description
1 polymer ?
#
loop_
_entity_poly.entity_id
_entity_poly.type
_entity_poly.pdbx_seq_one_letter_code
_entity_poly.pdbx_strand_id
1 'polypeptide(L)'
;MARQKKPTKALDTGQQILSALTQQEIAQLLNVLLEVLPPDLQARSLAQLSEDTQQTIQRILAPIPDDPPQADDSQPTSIAKQAQTWATLWKAWNKIVSEASQEDGKYIVQEAHWEPPYFDATTLMEDLEGIAVQMQPLLRTAFEHEFAPSDGFVSALMEVEVEASSSLEDWVEITDGLLLKHHLTNALLQWEWLSAHQQNWDAYQFAQHIRECELQFEQIELERDAIFDFFAQLSESEQRCILTGLLTDVETDQWQQELNSTYSSWQRLYLHLIERYAPERYLDSLRQTIPQRWENGLLILEALLAEQKYSESLIIVQETLQALLSFKRVEVDWSPEATLLIAAVNFLYSEEQKNASQLLGYYRQVAAGLNQTERSNALAVQQIAIAHWSDWSAMFQAFTNTPLSDSTYQGLFQSWRNYVDRRTKPRIWRLYGVPKSLDTWWVLWLIDSIADPQKGATWFQQTITDWLSQLPGDERQLGENYDVLKLLTKDLIEIQNKGKHQHPWFYEVVIRPNESAMESNSSRQAYLKQYAPPDLLDQVMNYWKTHLKAFVPRPEAAKGSEYGAQARWMAALKELSPSNYETLLTQWREVHRRRSNLWKAMQELGLN
;
A
#
# COMPACT_ATOMS: atom_id res chain seq x y z
N MET A 1 -59.80 3.60 -48.80
CA MET A 1 -59.51 3.06 -47.46
C MET A 1 -58.94 4.18 -46.60
N ALA A 2 -59.79 4.83 -45.81
CA ALA A 2 -59.41 5.90 -44.89
C ALA A 2 -58.94 5.28 -43.56
N ARG A 3 -57.73 5.63 -43.12
CA ARG A 3 -57.19 5.25 -41.82
C ARG A 3 -58.01 5.92 -40.71
N GLN A 4 -58.68 5.13 -39.88
CA GLN A 4 -59.27 5.59 -38.63
C GLN A 4 -58.15 6.10 -37.70
N LYS A 5 -58.18 7.40 -37.38
CA LYS A 5 -57.42 7.98 -36.27
C LYS A 5 -58.03 7.46 -34.97
N LYS A 6 -57.23 6.76 -34.16
CA LYS A 6 -57.58 6.46 -32.76
C LYS A 6 -57.78 7.78 -32.00
N PRO A 7 -58.80 7.89 -31.13
CA PRO A 7 -58.98 9.06 -30.28
C PRO A 7 -57.89 9.12 -29.20
N THR A 8 -57.19 10.25 -29.12
CA THR A 8 -56.30 10.61 -28.02
C THR A 8 -57.14 10.87 -26.77
N LYS A 9 -56.89 10.12 -25.69
CA LYS A 9 -57.54 10.31 -24.38
C LYS A 9 -57.16 11.70 -23.85
N ALA A 10 -58.15 12.54 -23.53
CA ALA A 10 -57.89 13.86 -22.94
C ALA A 10 -57.20 13.69 -21.58
N LEU A 11 -56.14 14.45 -21.33
CA LEU A 11 -55.40 14.47 -20.07
C LEU A 11 -56.32 14.96 -18.94
N ASP A 12 -56.25 14.31 -17.78
CA ASP A 12 -56.98 14.72 -16.58
C ASP A 12 -56.52 16.12 -16.10
N THR A 13 -57.40 16.85 -15.42
CA THR A 13 -57.17 18.25 -14.97
C THR A 13 -55.90 18.35 -14.12
N GLY A 14 -55.64 17.36 -13.25
CA GLY A 14 -54.40 17.32 -12.46
C GLY A 14 -53.14 17.22 -13.32
N GLN A 15 -53.17 16.45 -14.42
CA GLN A 15 -52.04 16.33 -15.35
C GLN A 15 -51.83 17.61 -16.18
N GLN A 16 -52.92 18.33 -16.48
CA GLN A 16 -52.84 19.65 -17.13
C GLN A 16 -52.18 20.68 -16.20
N ILE A 17 -52.49 20.65 -14.90
CA ILE A 17 -51.86 21.51 -13.89
C ILE A 17 -50.37 21.17 -13.74
N LEU A 18 -50.01 19.88 -13.60
CA LEU A 18 -48.62 19.43 -13.47
C LEU A 18 -47.76 19.79 -14.69
N SER A 19 -48.34 19.86 -15.89
CA SER A 19 -47.62 20.21 -17.13
C SER A 19 -47.56 21.70 -17.41
N ALA A 20 -48.47 22.50 -16.85
CA ALA A 20 -48.56 23.94 -17.10
C ALA A 20 -47.84 24.80 -16.04
N LEU A 21 -47.61 24.27 -14.84
CA LEU A 21 -47.03 25.01 -13.71
C LEU A 21 -45.66 24.47 -13.30
N THR A 22 -44.81 25.36 -12.79
CA THR A 22 -43.53 24.97 -12.17
C THR A 22 -43.74 24.28 -10.83
N GLN A 23 -42.73 23.53 -10.35
CA GLN A 23 -42.78 22.89 -9.02
C GLN A 23 -43.03 23.89 -7.89
N GLN A 24 -42.48 25.11 -8.00
CA GLN A 24 -42.66 26.17 -7.01
C GLN A 24 -44.10 26.72 -7.00
N GLU A 25 -44.71 26.90 -8.17
CA GLU A 25 -46.11 27.33 -8.28
C GLU A 25 -47.08 26.26 -7.77
N ILE A 26 -46.78 24.99 -8.02
CA ILE A 26 -47.55 23.86 -7.48
C ILE A 26 -47.43 23.80 -5.95
N ALA A 27 -46.21 23.95 -5.40
CA ALA A 27 -46.00 23.98 -3.95
C ALA A 27 -46.75 25.15 -3.29
N GLN A 28 -46.71 26.33 -3.90
CA GLN A 28 -47.45 27.50 -3.41
C GLN A 28 -48.98 27.28 -3.46
N LEU A 29 -49.49 26.68 -4.54
CA LEU A 29 -50.90 26.31 -4.65
C LEU A 29 -51.30 25.33 -3.53
N LEU A 30 -50.49 24.30 -3.28
CA LEU A 30 -50.74 23.33 -2.22
C LEU A 30 -50.73 23.96 -0.83
N ASN A 31 -49.77 24.85 -0.53
CA ASN A 31 -49.72 25.56 0.74
C ASN A 31 -50.98 26.40 0.98
N VAL A 32 -51.41 27.19 -0.01
CA VAL A 32 -52.63 28.00 0.10
C VAL A 32 -53.87 27.13 0.29
N LEU A 33 -53.97 26.02 -0.44
CA LEU A 33 -55.10 25.09 -0.28
C LEU A 33 -55.12 24.46 1.12
N LEU A 34 -53.96 24.05 1.65
CA LEU A 34 -53.83 23.44 2.97
C LEU A 34 -54.05 24.45 4.11
N GLU A 35 -53.74 25.73 3.92
CA GLU A 35 -54.04 26.79 4.90
C GLU A 35 -55.52 27.17 4.93
N VAL A 36 -56.19 27.18 3.77
CA VAL A 36 -57.57 27.67 3.61
C VAL A 36 -58.63 26.60 3.87
N LEU A 37 -58.32 25.32 3.63
CA LEU A 37 -59.27 24.22 3.83
C LEU A 37 -59.55 23.96 5.32
N PRO A 38 -60.83 23.92 5.77
CA PRO A 38 -61.17 23.48 7.12
C PRO A 38 -60.71 22.04 7.41
N PRO A 39 -60.27 21.71 8.64
CA PRO A 39 -59.75 20.38 8.99
C PRO A 39 -60.66 19.21 8.60
N ASP A 40 -61.98 19.36 8.73
CA ASP A 40 -62.96 18.33 8.36
C ASP A 40 -62.98 18.04 6.84
N LEU A 41 -62.76 19.07 6.01
CA LEU A 41 -62.68 18.94 4.56
C LEU A 41 -61.31 18.43 4.12
N GLN A 42 -60.24 18.78 4.84
CA GLN A 42 -58.91 18.18 4.62
C GLN A 42 -58.95 16.68 4.87
N ALA A 43 -59.49 16.25 6.01
CA ALA A 43 -59.61 14.83 6.35
C ALA A 43 -60.44 14.04 5.31
N ARG A 44 -61.56 14.62 4.84
CA ARG A 44 -62.38 14.01 3.78
C ARG A 44 -61.69 13.96 2.42
N SER A 45 -60.87 14.95 2.09
CA SER A 45 -60.14 15.00 0.82
C SER A 45 -58.97 14.02 0.82
N LEU A 46 -58.24 13.92 1.94
CA LEU A 46 -57.15 12.97 2.12
C LEU A 46 -57.64 11.52 2.12
N ALA A 47 -58.83 11.24 2.66
CA ALA A 47 -59.42 9.91 2.66
C ALA A 47 -59.80 9.38 1.26
N GLN A 48 -59.75 10.22 0.21
CA GLN A 48 -59.93 9.79 -1.18
C GLN A 48 -58.63 9.40 -1.87
N LEU A 49 -57.48 9.64 -1.23
CA LEU A 49 -56.16 9.24 -1.73
C LEU A 49 -55.89 7.76 -1.37
N SER A 50 -54.83 7.19 -1.95
CA SER A 50 -54.36 5.88 -1.49
C SER A 50 -53.92 5.97 -0.03
N GLU A 51 -54.05 4.87 0.70
CA GLU A 51 -53.75 4.80 2.13
C GLU A 51 -52.32 5.28 2.45
N ASP A 52 -51.33 4.85 1.65
CA ASP A 52 -49.94 5.28 1.77
C ASP A 52 -49.75 6.79 1.54
N THR A 53 -50.39 7.35 0.51
CA THR A 53 -50.30 8.79 0.22
C THR A 53 -50.99 9.62 1.30
N GLN A 54 -52.14 9.14 1.81
CA GLN A 54 -52.82 9.75 2.93
C GLN A 54 -51.93 9.76 4.19
N GLN A 55 -51.35 8.62 4.57
CA GLN A 55 -50.48 8.51 5.74
C GLN A 55 -49.22 9.38 5.61
N THR A 56 -48.63 9.42 4.41
CA THR A 56 -47.45 10.26 4.12
C THR A 56 -47.79 11.74 4.33
N ILE A 57 -48.89 12.23 3.75
CA ILE A 57 -49.30 13.63 3.90
C ILE A 57 -49.65 13.94 5.36
N GLN A 58 -50.30 13.01 6.07
CA GLN A 58 -50.59 13.19 7.50
C GLN A 58 -49.31 13.29 8.35
N ARG A 59 -48.25 12.55 8.04
CA ARG A 59 -46.94 12.67 8.71
C ARG A 59 -46.26 14.00 8.39
N ILE A 60 -46.35 14.48 7.15
CA ILE A 60 -45.81 15.81 6.76
C ILE A 60 -46.53 16.94 7.52
N LEU A 61 -47.84 16.81 7.72
CA LEU A 61 -48.67 17.82 8.38
C LEU A 61 -48.68 17.72 9.91
N ALA A 62 -48.11 16.65 10.49
CA ALA A 62 -48.08 16.47 11.94
C ALA A 62 -47.17 17.52 12.61
N PRO A 63 -47.56 18.07 13.77
CA PRO A 63 -46.72 19.01 14.50
C PRO A 63 -45.43 18.34 14.96
N ILE A 64 -44.30 19.03 14.76
CA ILE A 64 -42.97 18.58 15.19
C ILE A 64 -42.95 18.55 16.74
N PRO A 65 -42.62 17.42 17.38
CA PRO A 65 -42.49 17.35 18.84
C PRO A 65 -41.36 18.27 19.37
N ASP A 66 -41.56 18.89 20.53
CA ASP A 66 -40.57 19.79 21.17
C ASP A 66 -39.28 19.08 21.62
N ASP A 67 -39.28 17.75 21.70
CA ASP A 67 -38.10 16.90 21.91
C ASP A 67 -38.16 15.71 20.93
N PRO A 68 -37.44 15.76 19.78
CA PRO A 68 -37.38 14.61 18.89
C PRO A 68 -36.53 13.51 19.55
N PRO A 69 -37.05 12.26 19.69
CA PRO A 69 -36.15 11.12 19.85
C PRO A 69 -35.19 11.10 18.65
N GLN A 70 -33.95 10.63 18.84
CA GLN A 70 -33.01 10.37 17.74
C GLN A 70 -33.67 9.41 16.74
N ALA A 71 -34.36 9.94 15.75
CA ALA A 71 -35.11 9.22 14.74
C ALA A 71 -34.68 9.82 13.41
N ASP A 72 -34.21 8.91 12.56
CA ASP A 72 -33.88 9.03 11.15
C ASP A 72 -34.32 10.36 10.49
N ASP A 73 -33.35 11.14 10.00
CA ASP A 73 -33.51 12.43 9.30
C ASP A 73 -34.25 12.31 7.94
N SER A 74 -34.89 11.16 7.68
CA SER A 74 -35.55 10.85 6.43
C SER A 74 -36.92 11.53 6.33
N GLN A 75 -37.07 12.44 5.37
CA GLN A 75 -38.37 13.04 5.08
C GLN A 75 -39.41 11.96 4.74
N PRO A 76 -40.63 12.03 5.29
CA PRO A 76 -41.68 11.05 5.01
C PRO A 76 -41.96 11.00 3.50
N THR A 77 -41.66 9.86 2.89
CA THR A 77 -41.76 9.63 1.45
C THR A 77 -42.75 8.51 1.19
N SER A 78 -43.63 8.67 0.19
CA SER A 78 -44.62 7.64 -0.15
C SER A 78 -43.97 6.44 -0.85
N ILE A 79 -44.59 5.27 -0.75
CA ILE A 79 -44.20 4.03 -1.45
C ILE A 79 -44.10 4.28 -2.96
N ALA A 80 -45.06 5.04 -3.52
CA ALA A 80 -45.04 5.40 -4.95
C ALA A 80 -43.83 6.26 -5.33
N LYS A 81 -43.38 7.16 -4.45
CA LYS A 81 -42.20 7.98 -4.68
C LYS A 81 -40.92 7.16 -4.53
N GLN A 82 -40.87 6.25 -3.56
CA GLN A 82 -39.76 5.30 -3.40
C GLN A 82 -39.63 4.39 -4.63
N ALA A 83 -40.74 3.87 -5.18
CA ALA A 83 -40.74 3.10 -6.44
C ALA A 83 -40.20 3.92 -7.62
N GLN A 84 -40.59 5.20 -7.72
CA GLN A 84 -40.06 6.10 -8.77
C GLN A 84 -38.56 6.32 -8.62
N THR A 85 -38.07 6.56 -7.40
CA THR A 85 -36.65 6.74 -7.12
C THR A 85 -35.88 5.46 -7.47
N TRP A 86 -36.36 4.30 -7.03
CA TRP A 86 -35.79 3.00 -7.35
C TRP A 86 -35.68 2.74 -8.85
N ALA A 87 -36.75 2.99 -9.61
CA ALA A 87 -36.75 2.87 -11.07
C ALA A 87 -35.77 3.85 -11.75
N THR A 88 -35.58 5.04 -11.17
CA THR A 88 -34.61 6.02 -11.67
C THR A 88 -33.17 5.54 -11.46
N LEU A 89 -32.89 4.94 -10.30
CA LEU A 89 -31.57 4.36 -9.99
C LEU A 89 -31.25 3.18 -10.92
N TRP A 90 -32.20 2.27 -11.16
CA TRP A 90 -32.02 1.18 -12.13
C TRP A 90 -31.82 1.69 -13.56
N LYS A 91 -32.51 2.76 -13.95
CA LYS A 91 -32.26 3.38 -15.26
C LYS A 91 -30.84 3.97 -15.35
N ALA A 92 -30.32 4.52 -14.27
CA ALA A 92 -28.93 4.99 -14.21
C ALA A 92 -27.94 3.81 -14.26
N TRP A 93 -28.23 2.72 -13.56
CA TRP A 93 -27.45 1.47 -13.60
C TRP A 93 -27.33 0.94 -15.03
N ASN A 94 -28.45 0.70 -15.70
CA ASN A 94 -28.47 0.18 -17.06
C ASN A 94 -27.77 1.11 -18.05
N LYS A 95 -27.80 2.43 -17.79
CA LYS A 95 -27.06 3.40 -18.60
C LYS A 95 -25.55 3.21 -18.45
N ILE A 96 -25.05 3.07 -17.23
CA ILE A 96 -23.62 2.82 -16.96
C ILE A 96 -23.18 1.51 -17.60
N VAL A 97 -23.94 0.43 -17.41
CA VAL A 97 -23.65 -0.88 -18.00
C VAL A 97 -23.59 -0.79 -19.54
N SER A 98 -24.57 -0.11 -20.15
CA SER A 98 -24.57 0.11 -21.60
C SER A 98 -23.46 1.04 -22.10
N GLU A 99 -22.92 1.92 -21.26
CA GLU A 99 -21.75 2.75 -21.59
C GLU A 99 -20.44 1.96 -21.47
N ALA A 100 -20.40 0.94 -20.61
CA ALA A 100 -19.28 0.01 -20.48
C ALA A 100 -19.10 -0.88 -21.71
N SER A 101 -20.18 -1.18 -22.44
CA SER A 101 -20.11 -1.97 -23.67
C SER A 101 -19.79 -1.18 -24.96
N GLN A 102 -19.43 0.10 -24.84
CA GLN A 102 -19.11 0.96 -26.00
C GLN A 102 -17.61 1.07 -26.21
N GLU A 103 -17.14 0.78 -27.44
CA GLU A 103 -15.73 0.86 -27.85
C GLU A 103 -15.11 2.26 -27.68
N ASP A 104 -15.92 3.31 -27.87
CA ASP A 104 -15.55 4.72 -27.64
C ASP A 104 -16.17 5.27 -26.34
N GLY A 105 -16.58 4.36 -25.44
CA GLY A 105 -17.31 4.66 -24.21
C GLY A 105 -16.44 5.35 -23.15
N LYS A 106 -17.10 5.85 -22.10
CA LYS A 106 -16.44 6.54 -20.96
C LYS A 106 -15.33 5.71 -20.32
N TYR A 107 -15.44 4.38 -20.39
CA TYR A 107 -14.58 3.44 -19.68
C TYR A 107 -13.44 2.88 -20.54
N ILE A 108 -13.31 3.29 -21.80
CA ILE A 108 -12.15 2.98 -22.65
C ILE A 108 -11.21 4.19 -22.63
N VAL A 109 -10.04 4.03 -22.00
CA VAL A 109 -9.10 5.13 -21.74
C VAL A 109 -7.84 4.94 -22.56
N GLN A 110 -7.39 6.03 -23.19
CA GLN A 110 -6.08 6.13 -23.85
C GLN A 110 -5.37 7.37 -23.31
N GLU A 111 -4.41 7.20 -22.40
CA GLU A 111 -3.70 8.34 -21.77
C GLU A 111 -2.80 9.07 -22.79
N ALA A 112 -2.17 8.32 -23.68
CA ALA A 112 -1.36 8.86 -24.77
C ALA A 112 -1.64 8.15 -26.09
N HIS A 113 -1.58 8.90 -27.19
CA HIS A 113 -1.84 8.39 -28.55
C HIS A 113 -0.91 7.26 -29.04
N TRP A 114 0.20 7.00 -28.32
CA TRP A 114 1.13 5.91 -28.61
C TRP A 114 0.92 4.67 -27.73
N GLU A 115 0.05 4.76 -26.71
CA GLU A 115 -0.29 3.65 -25.83
C GLU A 115 -1.55 2.95 -26.35
N PRO A 116 -1.64 1.61 -26.22
CA PRO A 116 -2.90 0.92 -26.46
C PRO A 116 -3.94 1.41 -25.44
N PRO A 117 -5.20 1.62 -25.84
CA PRO A 117 -6.24 1.93 -24.88
C PRO A 117 -6.50 0.71 -23.97
N TYR A 118 -7.05 0.96 -22.80
CA TYR A 118 -7.40 -0.07 -21.82
C TYR A 118 -8.78 0.19 -21.22
N PHE A 119 -9.36 -0.85 -20.66
CA PHE A 119 -10.64 -0.77 -19.96
C PHE A 119 -10.44 -0.32 -18.51
N ASP A 120 -11.03 0.81 -18.14
CA ASP A 120 -11.01 1.37 -16.79
C ASP A 120 -12.13 0.77 -15.93
N ALA A 121 -11.89 -0.49 -15.52
CA ALA A 121 -12.76 -1.22 -14.60
C ALA A 121 -12.96 -0.48 -13.27
N THR A 122 -11.96 0.29 -12.82
CA THR A 122 -12.04 1.05 -11.57
C THR A 122 -13.15 2.09 -11.66
N THR A 123 -13.12 2.95 -12.68
CA THR A 123 -14.13 4.01 -12.88
C THR A 123 -15.54 3.44 -13.05
N LEU A 124 -15.68 2.30 -13.75
CA LEU A 124 -16.97 1.61 -13.85
C LEU A 124 -17.51 1.22 -12.47
N MET A 125 -16.69 0.58 -11.65
CA MET A 125 -17.08 0.16 -10.30
C MET A 125 -17.36 1.35 -9.38
N GLU A 126 -16.67 2.48 -9.52
CA GLU A 126 -16.98 3.69 -8.75
C GLU A 126 -18.36 4.28 -9.08
N ASP A 127 -18.74 4.29 -10.35
CA ASP A 127 -20.04 4.81 -10.78
C ASP A 127 -21.19 3.90 -10.30
N LEU A 128 -21.02 2.57 -10.39
CA LEU A 128 -21.98 1.60 -9.88
C LEU A 128 -22.09 1.67 -8.35
N GLU A 129 -20.98 1.85 -7.64
CA GLU A 129 -20.95 2.08 -6.19
C GLU A 129 -21.76 3.34 -5.81
N GLY A 130 -21.63 4.43 -6.57
CA GLY A 130 -22.39 5.66 -6.34
C GLY A 130 -23.91 5.47 -6.47
N ILE A 131 -24.35 4.51 -7.26
CA ILE A 131 -25.76 4.09 -7.33
C ILE A 131 -26.13 3.22 -6.13
N ALA A 132 -25.28 2.25 -5.78
CA ALA A 132 -25.51 1.34 -4.66
C ALA A 132 -25.73 2.08 -3.33
N VAL A 133 -24.96 3.15 -3.08
CA VAL A 133 -25.14 4.05 -1.92
C VAL A 133 -26.57 4.59 -1.83
N GLN A 134 -27.16 4.98 -2.96
CA GLN A 134 -28.52 5.52 -3.02
C GLN A 134 -29.59 4.43 -2.98
N MET A 135 -29.28 3.23 -3.48
CA MET A 135 -30.17 2.07 -3.42
C MET A 135 -30.29 1.50 -2.00
N GLN A 136 -29.21 1.52 -1.22
CA GLN A 136 -29.12 0.89 0.09
C GLN A 136 -30.30 1.18 1.04
N PRO A 137 -30.71 2.46 1.29
CA PRO A 137 -31.85 2.74 2.17
C PRO A 137 -33.21 2.28 1.61
N LEU A 138 -33.31 2.00 0.31
CA LEU A 138 -34.54 1.58 -0.37
C LEU A 138 -34.67 0.06 -0.51
N LEU A 139 -33.60 -0.71 -0.30
CA LEU A 139 -33.54 -2.15 -0.62
C LEU A 139 -34.68 -2.96 0.00
N ARG A 140 -34.90 -2.81 1.32
CA ARG A 140 -35.95 -3.56 2.03
C ARG A 140 -37.34 -3.24 1.46
N THR A 141 -37.66 -1.96 1.32
CA THR A 141 -38.95 -1.52 0.77
C THR A 141 -39.11 -1.96 -0.69
N ALA A 142 -38.05 -1.89 -1.48
CA ALA A 142 -38.05 -2.33 -2.87
C ALA A 142 -38.30 -3.83 -3.00
N PHE A 143 -37.74 -4.63 -2.08
CA PHE A 143 -37.98 -6.06 -2.01
C PHE A 143 -39.42 -6.37 -1.58
N GLU A 144 -39.89 -5.80 -0.48
CA GLU A 144 -41.24 -6.03 0.09
C GLU A 144 -42.38 -5.64 -0.87
N HIS A 145 -42.15 -4.65 -1.73
CA HIS A 145 -43.13 -4.17 -2.72
C HIS A 145 -42.82 -4.58 -4.16
N GLU A 146 -41.89 -5.51 -4.38
CA GLU A 146 -41.57 -6.09 -5.68
C GLU A 146 -41.19 -5.04 -6.75
N PHE A 147 -40.39 -4.03 -6.36
CA PHE A 147 -39.87 -3.01 -7.30
C PHE A 147 -38.71 -3.52 -8.17
N ALA A 148 -38.30 -4.78 -7.99
CA ALA A 148 -37.11 -5.35 -8.59
C ALA A 148 -37.21 -5.53 -10.12
N PRO A 149 -36.09 -5.48 -10.87
CA PRO A 149 -36.00 -6.21 -12.13
C PRO A 149 -36.21 -7.71 -11.87
N SER A 150 -36.81 -8.42 -12.83
CA SER A 150 -37.33 -9.78 -12.63
C SER A 150 -36.31 -10.83 -12.17
N ASP A 151 -35.02 -10.57 -12.36
CA ASP A 151 -33.97 -11.60 -12.30
C ASP A 151 -32.99 -11.42 -11.12
N GLY A 152 -33.18 -10.40 -10.27
CA GLY A 152 -32.39 -10.17 -9.04
C GLY A 152 -31.03 -9.48 -9.22
N PHE A 153 -30.33 -9.21 -8.11
CA PHE A 153 -29.03 -8.49 -8.11
C PHE A 153 -27.87 -9.32 -8.66
N VAL A 154 -27.83 -10.63 -8.38
CA VAL A 154 -26.80 -11.54 -8.93
C VAL A 154 -26.83 -11.51 -10.47
N SER A 155 -28.01 -11.68 -11.07
CA SER A 155 -28.16 -11.66 -12.53
C SER A 155 -27.80 -10.30 -13.13
N ALA A 156 -28.15 -9.19 -12.44
CA ALA A 156 -27.76 -7.85 -12.87
C ALA A 156 -26.22 -7.66 -12.88
N LEU A 157 -25.50 -8.24 -11.92
CA LEU A 157 -24.04 -8.22 -11.89
C LEU A 157 -23.44 -9.12 -12.97
N MET A 158 -24.01 -10.30 -13.21
CA MET A 158 -23.59 -11.15 -14.34
C MET A 158 -23.78 -10.43 -15.69
N GLU A 159 -24.85 -9.64 -15.84
CA GLU A 159 -25.05 -8.80 -17.03
C GLU A 159 -23.95 -7.75 -17.16
N VAL A 160 -23.53 -7.11 -16.05
CA VAL A 160 -22.38 -6.18 -16.08
C VAL A 160 -21.12 -6.89 -16.56
N GLU A 161 -20.83 -8.08 -16.04
CA GLU A 161 -19.65 -8.86 -16.43
C GLU A 161 -19.67 -9.22 -17.92
N VAL A 162 -20.83 -9.69 -18.43
CA VAL A 162 -21.00 -10.03 -19.84
C VAL A 162 -20.89 -8.81 -20.74
N GLU A 163 -21.53 -7.69 -20.40
CA GLU A 163 -21.50 -6.45 -21.20
C GLU A 163 -20.10 -5.81 -21.19
N ALA A 164 -19.42 -5.81 -20.05
CA ALA A 164 -18.05 -5.34 -19.93
C ALA A 164 -17.07 -6.23 -20.73
N SER A 165 -17.28 -7.55 -20.76
CA SER A 165 -16.37 -8.48 -21.44
C SER A 165 -16.66 -8.64 -22.94
N SER A 166 -17.92 -8.52 -23.36
CA SER A 166 -18.34 -8.75 -24.76
C SER A 166 -18.00 -7.62 -25.73
N SER A 167 -17.63 -6.46 -25.21
CA SER A 167 -17.29 -5.25 -25.98
C SER A 167 -15.79 -5.06 -26.19
N LEU A 168 -14.96 -5.88 -25.56
CA LEU A 168 -13.51 -5.80 -25.66
C LEU A 168 -13.04 -6.58 -26.90
N GLU A 169 -12.33 -5.91 -27.81
CA GLU A 169 -11.58 -6.62 -28.86
C GLU A 169 -10.54 -7.56 -28.22
N ASP A 170 -10.13 -8.63 -28.93
CA ASP A 170 -9.19 -9.67 -28.45
C ASP A 170 -7.86 -9.15 -27.84
N TRP A 171 -7.55 -7.85 -27.94
CA TRP A 171 -6.34 -7.21 -27.41
C TRP A 171 -6.56 -6.36 -26.14
N VAL A 172 -7.80 -6.16 -25.66
CA VAL A 172 -8.06 -5.51 -24.37
C VAL A 172 -8.42 -6.56 -23.33
N GLU A 173 -7.47 -6.89 -22.45
CA GLU A 173 -7.72 -7.76 -21.30
C GLU A 173 -8.17 -6.93 -20.10
N ILE A 174 -9.20 -7.38 -19.38
CA ILE A 174 -9.49 -6.91 -18.03
C ILE A 174 -8.42 -7.51 -17.13
N THR A 175 -7.34 -6.76 -16.89
CA THR A 175 -6.16 -7.29 -16.18
C THR A 175 -6.38 -7.52 -14.69
N ASP A 176 -7.28 -6.75 -14.07
CA ASP A 176 -7.45 -6.71 -12.60
C ASP A 176 -8.85 -7.16 -12.13
N GLY A 177 -9.67 -7.73 -13.02
CA GLY A 177 -11.05 -8.10 -12.76
C GLY A 177 -11.98 -6.89 -12.50
N LEU A 178 -13.22 -7.20 -12.11
CA LEU A 178 -14.27 -6.25 -11.73
C LEU A 178 -14.47 -6.29 -10.22
N LEU A 179 -13.59 -5.60 -9.48
CA LEU A 179 -13.63 -5.57 -8.02
C LEU A 179 -14.81 -4.72 -7.53
N LEU A 180 -15.82 -5.37 -6.94
CA LEU A 180 -16.92 -4.63 -6.33
C LEU A 180 -16.42 -3.83 -5.12
N LYS A 181 -17.10 -2.72 -4.86
CA LYS A 181 -16.88 -1.90 -3.68
C LYS A 181 -17.91 -2.22 -2.60
N HIS A 182 -17.67 -1.66 -1.41
CA HIS A 182 -18.34 -2.02 -0.18
C HIS A 182 -19.89 -1.91 -0.23
N HIS A 183 -20.43 -0.81 -0.75
CA HIS A 183 -21.90 -0.61 -0.80
C HIS A 183 -22.56 -1.51 -1.82
N LEU A 184 -21.92 -1.75 -2.97
CA LEU A 184 -22.44 -2.63 -4.00
C LEU A 184 -22.45 -4.10 -3.55
N THR A 185 -21.37 -4.58 -2.93
CA THR A 185 -21.34 -5.90 -2.29
C THR A 185 -22.40 -6.00 -1.19
N ASN A 186 -22.56 -4.98 -0.35
CA ASN A 186 -23.61 -4.97 0.67
C ASN A 186 -25.03 -4.98 0.07
N ALA A 187 -25.28 -4.25 -1.03
CA ALA A 187 -26.58 -4.23 -1.68
C ALA A 187 -26.97 -5.63 -2.19
N LEU A 188 -26.01 -6.33 -2.80
CA LEU A 188 -26.14 -7.74 -3.18
C LEU A 188 -26.46 -8.61 -1.97
N LEU A 189 -25.64 -8.56 -0.92
CA LEU A 189 -25.80 -9.40 0.27
C LEU A 189 -27.14 -9.16 0.98
N GLN A 190 -27.56 -7.90 1.12
CA GLN A 190 -28.86 -7.55 1.72
C GLN A 190 -30.03 -8.07 0.89
N TRP A 191 -29.96 -7.95 -0.44
CA TRP A 191 -30.99 -8.45 -1.34
C TRP A 191 -31.12 -9.96 -1.26
N GLU A 192 -30.00 -10.67 -1.41
CA GLU A 192 -29.96 -12.14 -1.35
C GLU A 192 -30.38 -12.66 0.03
N TRP A 193 -30.08 -11.92 1.11
CA TRP A 193 -30.53 -12.27 2.45
C TRP A 193 -32.05 -12.21 2.59
N LEU A 194 -32.69 -11.17 2.04
CA LEU A 194 -34.15 -11.06 2.02
C LEU A 194 -34.79 -12.18 1.18
N SER A 195 -34.18 -12.52 0.04
CA SER A 195 -34.59 -13.66 -0.79
C SER A 195 -34.48 -14.99 -0.03
N ALA A 196 -33.39 -15.21 0.70
CA ALA A 196 -33.17 -16.40 1.52
C ALA A 196 -34.23 -16.53 2.63
N HIS A 197 -34.62 -15.40 3.25
CA HIS A 197 -35.69 -15.38 4.26
C HIS A 197 -37.04 -15.80 3.69
N GLN A 198 -37.41 -15.32 2.50
CA GLN A 198 -38.64 -15.76 1.83
C GLN A 198 -38.62 -17.26 1.52
N GLN A 199 -37.45 -17.82 1.22
CA GLN A 199 -37.26 -19.24 0.95
C GLN A 199 -37.11 -20.10 2.23
N ASN A 200 -37.18 -19.50 3.41
CA ASN A 200 -36.95 -20.14 4.72
C ASN A 200 -35.57 -20.81 4.83
N TRP A 201 -34.56 -20.24 4.18
CA TRP A 201 -33.18 -20.68 4.36
C TRP A 201 -32.68 -20.25 5.74
N ASP A 202 -31.87 -21.11 6.36
CA ASP A 202 -31.10 -20.70 7.52
C ASP A 202 -29.85 -19.90 7.12
N ALA A 203 -29.18 -19.34 8.13
CA ALA A 203 -28.01 -18.49 7.91
C ALA A 203 -26.84 -19.22 7.26
N TYR A 204 -26.70 -20.53 7.49
CA TYR A 204 -25.63 -21.32 6.88
C TYR A 204 -25.91 -21.60 5.41
N GLN A 205 -27.15 -21.97 5.07
CA GLN A 205 -27.59 -22.14 3.68
C GLN A 205 -27.39 -20.85 2.87
N PHE A 206 -27.66 -19.70 3.48
CA PHE A 206 -27.35 -18.41 2.86
C PHE A 206 -25.85 -18.19 2.65
N ALA A 207 -25.00 -18.51 3.64
CA ALA A 207 -23.54 -18.43 3.48
C ALA A 207 -23.03 -19.32 2.34
N GLN A 208 -23.57 -20.54 2.20
CA GLN A 208 -23.26 -21.44 1.08
C GLN A 208 -23.66 -20.82 -0.26
N HIS A 209 -24.84 -20.21 -0.35
CA HIS A 209 -25.31 -19.54 -1.56
C HIS A 209 -24.41 -18.36 -1.97
N ILE A 210 -23.97 -17.53 -1.02
CA ILE A 210 -23.05 -16.41 -1.35
C ILE A 210 -21.71 -16.94 -1.86
N ARG A 211 -21.15 -17.98 -1.23
CA ARG A 211 -19.94 -18.65 -1.74
C ARG A 211 -20.14 -19.21 -3.15
N GLU A 212 -21.30 -19.82 -3.40
CA GLU A 212 -21.64 -20.31 -4.75
C GLU A 212 -21.78 -19.17 -5.77
N CYS A 213 -22.29 -18.01 -5.37
CA CYS A 213 -22.32 -16.82 -6.21
C CYS A 213 -20.89 -16.33 -6.55
N GLU A 214 -19.98 -16.29 -5.58
CA GLU A 214 -18.57 -15.93 -5.83
C GLU A 214 -17.91 -16.84 -6.87
N LEU A 215 -18.29 -18.13 -6.91
CA LEU A 215 -17.79 -19.08 -7.91
C LEU A 215 -18.45 -18.96 -9.29
N GLN A 216 -19.60 -18.29 -9.39
CA GLN A 216 -20.31 -18.07 -10.65
C GLN A 216 -19.77 -16.88 -11.43
N PHE A 217 -19.11 -15.94 -10.76
CA PHE A 217 -18.46 -14.80 -11.39
C PHE A 217 -17.11 -15.20 -11.98
N GLU A 218 -16.84 -14.84 -13.24
CA GLU A 218 -15.55 -15.07 -13.89
C GLU A 218 -14.60 -13.88 -13.69
N GLN A 219 -15.15 -12.65 -13.64
CA GLN A 219 -14.37 -11.41 -13.50
C GLN A 219 -14.74 -10.63 -12.24
N ILE A 220 -15.96 -10.77 -11.73
CA ILE A 220 -16.41 -10.05 -10.54
C ILE A 220 -15.82 -10.67 -9.27
N GLU A 221 -15.17 -9.85 -8.45
CA GLU A 221 -14.78 -10.22 -7.08
C GLU A 221 -15.59 -9.38 -6.09
N LEU A 222 -16.22 -10.05 -5.12
CA LEU A 222 -16.92 -9.37 -4.04
C LEU A 222 -15.93 -8.74 -3.05
N GLU A 223 -16.30 -7.58 -2.49
CA GLU A 223 -15.47 -6.89 -1.51
C GLU A 223 -15.41 -7.70 -0.19
N ARG A 224 -14.20 -8.09 0.20
CA ARG A 224 -13.98 -9.05 1.30
C ARG A 224 -14.37 -8.50 2.66
N ASP A 225 -14.13 -7.21 2.91
CA ASP A 225 -14.53 -6.57 4.16
C ASP A 225 -16.05 -6.46 4.26
N ALA A 226 -16.75 -6.16 3.17
CA ALA A 226 -18.21 -6.10 3.12
C ALA A 226 -18.86 -7.46 3.41
N ILE A 227 -18.33 -8.56 2.86
CA ILE A 227 -18.78 -9.92 3.22
C ILE A 227 -18.60 -10.13 4.72
N PHE A 228 -17.40 -9.89 5.24
CA PHE A 228 -17.12 -10.08 6.66
C PHE A 228 -18.05 -9.25 7.55
N ASP A 229 -18.18 -7.95 7.27
CA ASP A 229 -18.98 -7.02 8.05
C ASP A 229 -20.46 -7.40 8.04
N PHE A 230 -21.00 -7.83 6.90
CA PHE A 230 -22.37 -8.29 6.79
C PHE A 230 -22.64 -9.49 7.71
N PHE A 231 -21.84 -10.55 7.58
CA PHE A 231 -22.03 -11.77 8.37
C PHE A 231 -21.72 -11.56 9.86
N ALA A 232 -20.77 -10.69 10.20
CA ALA A 232 -20.45 -10.33 11.58
C ALA A 232 -21.55 -9.49 12.27
N GLN A 233 -22.43 -8.84 11.51
CA GLN A 233 -23.56 -8.06 12.03
C GLN A 233 -24.85 -8.88 12.21
N LEU A 234 -24.90 -10.11 11.70
CA LEU A 234 -26.03 -11.02 11.92
C LEU A 234 -26.25 -11.29 13.40
N SER A 235 -27.45 -11.74 13.77
CA SER A 235 -27.77 -12.10 15.15
C SER A 235 -26.88 -13.24 15.66
N GLU A 236 -26.72 -13.34 16.98
CA GLU A 236 -25.91 -14.40 17.59
C GLU A 236 -26.42 -15.80 17.22
N SER A 237 -27.74 -15.99 17.06
CA SER A 237 -28.32 -17.27 16.61
C SER A 237 -27.88 -17.63 15.19
N GLU A 238 -27.85 -16.65 14.29
CA GLU A 238 -27.46 -16.85 12.88
C GLU A 238 -25.95 -17.10 12.77
N GLN A 239 -25.13 -16.34 13.51
CA GLN A 239 -23.69 -16.57 13.58
C GLN A 239 -23.34 -17.97 14.09
N ARG A 240 -24.03 -18.45 15.13
CA ARG A 240 -23.86 -19.82 15.64
C ARG A 240 -24.33 -20.88 14.65
N CYS A 241 -25.40 -20.61 13.89
CA CYS A 241 -25.87 -21.48 12.82
C CYS A 241 -24.80 -21.62 11.73
N ILE A 242 -24.24 -20.51 11.25
CA ILE A 242 -23.13 -20.48 10.28
C ILE A 242 -21.94 -21.27 10.80
N LEU A 243 -21.50 -21.01 12.04
CA LEU A 243 -20.36 -21.72 12.62
C LEU A 243 -20.61 -23.23 12.68
N THR A 244 -21.81 -23.65 13.07
CA THR A 244 -22.16 -25.08 13.15
C THR A 244 -22.08 -25.76 11.80
N GLY A 245 -22.57 -25.10 10.75
CA GLY A 245 -22.45 -25.55 9.36
C GLY A 245 -21.00 -25.62 8.90
N LEU A 246 -20.21 -24.55 9.08
CA LEU A 246 -18.79 -24.53 8.72
C LEU A 246 -17.99 -25.61 9.43
N LEU A 247 -18.25 -25.87 10.71
CA LEU A 247 -17.60 -26.97 11.45
C LEU A 247 -17.99 -28.36 10.95
N THR A 248 -19.22 -28.50 10.44
CA THR A 248 -19.71 -29.77 9.86
C THR A 248 -19.03 -30.04 8.52
N ASP A 249 -18.86 -29.00 7.70
CA ASP A 249 -18.37 -29.13 6.33
C ASP A 249 -16.89 -28.71 6.16
N VAL A 250 -16.15 -28.50 7.25
CA VAL A 250 -14.76 -27.99 7.23
C VAL A 250 -13.79 -28.83 6.38
N GLU A 251 -14.02 -30.14 6.31
CA GLU A 251 -13.21 -31.09 5.53
C GLU A 251 -13.74 -31.31 4.11
N THR A 252 -14.84 -30.67 3.72
CA THR A 252 -15.33 -30.76 2.35
C THR A 252 -14.42 -29.96 1.44
N ASP A 253 -14.13 -30.46 0.22
CA ASP A 253 -13.28 -29.75 -0.74
C ASP A 253 -13.74 -28.29 -0.96
N GLN A 254 -15.05 -28.07 -0.88
CA GLN A 254 -15.69 -26.76 -1.03
C GLN A 254 -15.23 -25.75 0.02
N TRP A 255 -15.31 -26.10 1.31
CA TRP A 255 -14.95 -25.18 2.40
C TRP A 255 -13.48 -25.29 2.81
N GLN A 256 -12.85 -26.45 2.63
CA GLN A 256 -11.46 -26.66 3.01
C GLN A 256 -10.53 -25.68 2.27
N GLN A 257 -10.78 -25.42 0.98
CA GLN A 257 -9.99 -24.45 0.22
C GLN A 257 -10.17 -23.02 0.76
N GLU A 258 -11.41 -22.63 1.04
CA GLU A 258 -11.74 -21.30 1.55
C GLU A 258 -11.17 -21.07 2.95
N LEU A 259 -11.46 -21.98 3.89
CA LEU A 259 -11.09 -21.84 5.30
C LEU A 259 -9.59 -21.98 5.55
N ASN A 260 -8.85 -22.62 4.65
CA ASN A 260 -7.40 -22.69 4.71
C ASN A 260 -6.69 -21.52 4.01
N SER A 261 -7.41 -20.65 3.29
CA SER A 261 -6.81 -19.51 2.58
C SER A 261 -6.85 -18.25 3.43
N THR A 262 -5.70 -17.67 3.77
CA THR A 262 -5.65 -16.37 4.50
C THR A 262 -6.15 -15.19 3.67
N TYR A 263 -6.39 -15.41 2.38
CA TYR A 263 -6.94 -14.43 1.46
C TYR A 263 -8.46 -14.54 1.34
N SER A 264 -9.10 -15.61 1.84
CA SER A 264 -10.55 -15.79 1.79
C SER A 264 -11.27 -14.96 2.86
N SER A 265 -12.35 -14.29 2.46
CA SER A 265 -13.29 -13.61 3.38
C SER A 265 -13.91 -14.61 4.38
N TRP A 266 -14.17 -15.83 3.92
CA TRP A 266 -14.73 -16.92 4.73
C TRP A 266 -13.79 -17.41 5.82
N GLN A 267 -12.48 -17.46 5.56
CA GLN A 267 -11.49 -17.80 6.57
C GLN A 267 -11.47 -16.78 7.70
N ARG A 268 -11.53 -15.49 7.36
CA ARG A 268 -11.61 -14.40 8.35
C ARG A 268 -12.90 -14.49 9.17
N LEU A 269 -14.04 -14.72 8.53
CA LEU A 269 -15.32 -14.93 9.21
C LEU A 269 -15.26 -16.14 10.14
N TYR A 270 -14.75 -17.27 9.65
CA TYR A 270 -14.60 -18.49 10.44
C TYR A 270 -13.72 -18.28 11.67
N LEU A 271 -12.56 -17.62 11.53
CA LEU A 271 -11.69 -17.26 12.65
C LEU A 271 -12.40 -16.38 13.68
N HIS A 272 -13.17 -15.37 13.23
CA HIS A 272 -13.97 -14.53 14.10
C HIS A 272 -15.03 -15.33 14.87
N LEU A 273 -15.72 -16.25 14.20
CA LEU A 273 -16.77 -17.07 14.81
C LEU A 273 -16.19 -18.08 15.82
N ILE A 274 -15.09 -18.76 15.50
CA ILE A 274 -14.47 -19.69 16.45
C ILE A 274 -13.84 -18.96 17.63
N GLU A 275 -13.23 -17.79 17.45
CA GLU A 275 -12.69 -17.00 18.57
C GLU A 275 -13.79 -16.70 19.60
N ARG A 276 -15.00 -16.40 19.13
CA ARG A 276 -16.13 -16.03 19.98
C ARG A 276 -16.87 -17.22 20.58
N TYR A 277 -17.09 -18.28 19.81
CA TYR A 277 -18.02 -19.35 20.15
C TYR A 277 -17.38 -20.74 20.33
N ALA A 278 -16.15 -20.94 19.87
CA ALA A 278 -15.37 -22.18 20.00
C ALA A 278 -13.87 -21.88 20.20
N PRO A 279 -13.50 -21.08 21.23
CA PRO A 279 -12.14 -20.53 21.38
C PRO A 279 -11.07 -21.62 21.49
N GLU A 280 -11.44 -22.83 21.94
CA GLU A 280 -10.55 -23.99 21.99
C GLU A 280 -10.01 -24.42 20.62
N ARG A 281 -10.65 -24.03 19.51
CA ARG A 281 -10.24 -24.33 18.13
C ARG A 281 -9.45 -23.21 17.47
N TYR A 282 -9.41 -22.03 18.07
CA TYR A 282 -8.90 -20.82 17.43
C TYR A 282 -7.40 -20.92 17.12
N LEU A 283 -6.59 -21.30 18.11
CA LEU A 283 -5.14 -21.41 17.95
C LEU A 283 -4.73 -22.51 16.97
N ASP A 284 -5.45 -23.65 16.97
CA ASP A 284 -5.21 -24.74 16.02
C ASP A 284 -5.51 -24.30 14.58
N SER A 285 -6.58 -23.53 14.37
CA SER A 285 -6.95 -22.99 13.05
C SER A 285 -5.95 -21.93 12.57
N LEU A 286 -5.45 -21.07 13.47
CA LEU A 286 -4.37 -20.13 13.15
C LEU A 286 -3.08 -20.85 12.76
N ARG A 287 -2.76 -21.98 13.41
CA ARG A 287 -1.53 -22.73 13.15
C ARG A 287 -1.49 -23.27 11.73
N GLN A 288 -2.62 -23.76 11.22
CA GLN A 288 -2.74 -24.31 9.86
C GLN A 288 -2.40 -23.28 8.77
N THR A 289 -2.55 -21.99 9.07
CA THR A 289 -2.35 -20.89 8.11
C THR A 289 -1.02 -20.16 8.24
N ILE A 290 -0.15 -20.57 9.17
CA ILE A 290 1.23 -20.05 9.32
C ILE A 290 2.00 -20.03 7.97
N PRO A 291 1.95 -21.06 7.11
CA PRO A 291 2.70 -21.06 5.85
C PRO A 291 2.32 -19.93 4.89
N GLN A 292 1.08 -19.41 4.99
CA GLN A 292 0.57 -18.33 4.14
C GLN A 292 0.72 -16.96 4.82
N ARG A 293 0.58 -16.92 6.14
CA ARG A 293 0.72 -15.71 6.96
C ARG A 293 1.46 -16.04 8.26
N TRP A 294 2.78 -15.85 8.23
CA TRP A 294 3.66 -16.24 9.34
C TRP A 294 3.30 -15.53 10.65
N GLU A 295 2.73 -14.32 10.59
CA GLU A 295 2.31 -13.54 11.75
C GLU A 295 1.27 -14.27 12.62
N ASN A 296 0.50 -15.21 12.06
CA ASN A 296 -0.45 -16.03 12.81
C ASN A 296 0.25 -16.86 13.90
N GLY A 297 1.52 -17.20 13.71
CA GLY A 297 2.34 -17.87 14.71
C GLY A 297 2.56 -17.07 16.00
N LEU A 298 2.49 -15.74 15.95
CA LEU A 298 2.78 -14.87 17.10
C LEU A 298 1.78 -15.06 18.24
N LEU A 299 0.49 -15.15 17.94
CA LEU A 299 -0.56 -15.34 18.95
C LEU A 299 -0.48 -16.74 19.59
N ILE A 300 -0.13 -17.75 18.80
CA ILE A 300 0.06 -19.11 19.29
C ILE A 300 1.26 -19.16 20.23
N LEU A 301 2.36 -18.50 19.86
CA LEU A 301 3.54 -18.39 20.71
C LEU A 301 3.26 -17.68 22.03
N GLU A 302 2.46 -16.61 22.01
CA GLU A 302 2.04 -15.90 23.21
C GLU A 302 1.28 -16.82 24.18
N ALA A 303 0.31 -17.58 23.67
CA ALA A 303 -0.46 -18.53 24.48
C ALA A 303 0.41 -19.66 25.05
N LEU A 304 1.26 -20.30 24.23
CA LEU A 304 2.12 -21.39 24.68
C LEU A 304 3.18 -20.93 25.69
N LEU A 305 3.72 -19.73 25.51
CA LEU A 305 4.68 -19.15 26.45
C LEU A 305 4.04 -18.77 27.79
N ALA A 306 2.79 -18.29 27.78
CA ALA A 306 2.04 -18.03 29.02
C ALA A 306 1.87 -19.31 29.86
N GLU A 307 1.72 -20.46 29.20
CA GLU A 307 1.67 -21.79 29.83
C GLU A 307 3.06 -22.43 30.06
N GLN A 308 4.14 -21.74 29.72
CA GLN A 308 5.54 -22.24 29.81
C GLN A 308 5.79 -23.54 29.02
N LYS A 309 5.03 -23.77 27.95
CA LYS A 309 5.18 -24.92 27.05
C LYS A 309 6.32 -24.69 26.06
N TYR A 310 7.55 -24.60 26.57
CA TYR A 310 8.71 -24.19 25.75
C TYR A 310 9.03 -25.15 24.60
N SER A 311 8.88 -26.46 24.80
CA SER A 311 9.13 -27.45 23.72
C SER A 311 8.15 -27.32 22.56
N GLU A 312 6.86 -27.11 22.85
CA GLU A 312 5.84 -26.87 21.81
C GLU A 312 6.03 -25.50 21.17
N SER A 313 6.34 -24.48 21.97
CA SER A 313 6.66 -23.14 21.47
C SER A 313 7.82 -23.15 20.47
N LEU A 314 8.85 -24.00 20.69
CA LEU A 314 9.96 -24.13 19.75
C LEU A 314 9.51 -24.62 18.38
N ILE A 315 8.56 -25.56 18.31
CA ILE A 315 8.01 -26.06 17.05
C ILE A 315 7.31 -24.91 16.32
N ILE A 316 6.47 -24.14 17.02
CA ILE A 316 5.76 -23.00 16.42
C ILE A 316 6.73 -21.91 15.96
N VAL A 317 7.79 -21.63 16.74
CA VAL A 317 8.85 -20.69 16.32
C VAL A 317 9.47 -21.14 15.00
N GLN A 318 9.78 -22.43 14.86
CA GLN A 318 10.39 -22.98 13.65
C GLN A 318 9.44 -22.90 12.45
N GLU A 319 8.17 -23.29 12.61
CA GLU A 319 7.13 -23.17 11.57
C GLU A 319 6.98 -21.71 11.12
N THR A 320 6.94 -20.78 12.08
CA THR A 320 6.78 -19.34 11.84
C THR A 320 7.98 -18.73 11.12
N LEU A 321 9.20 -19.05 11.57
CA LEU A 321 10.42 -18.59 10.93
C LEU A 321 10.58 -19.16 9.52
N GLN A 322 10.24 -20.45 9.34
CA GLN A 322 10.28 -21.09 8.04
C GLN A 322 9.35 -20.39 7.04
N ALA A 323 8.13 -20.04 7.46
CA ALA A 323 7.19 -19.31 6.65
C ALA A 323 7.70 -17.90 6.29
N LEU A 324 8.24 -17.15 7.26
CA LEU A 324 8.87 -15.84 7.03
C LEU A 324 10.03 -15.92 6.02
N LEU A 325 10.95 -16.87 6.20
CA LEU A 325 12.11 -17.04 5.33
C LEU A 325 11.70 -17.48 3.92
N SER A 326 10.73 -18.38 3.80
CA SER A 326 10.19 -18.84 2.51
C SER A 326 9.50 -17.71 1.76
N PHE A 327 8.69 -16.90 2.45
CA PHE A 327 8.07 -15.70 1.89
C PHE A 327 9.11 -14.71 1.34
N LYS A 328 10.24 -14.55 2.03
CA LYS A 328 11.36 -13.71 1.61
C LYS A 328 12.36 -14.42 0.67
N ARG A 329 12.05 -15.64 0.21
CA ARG A 329 12.87 -16.47 -0.69
C ARG A 329 14.31 -16.69 -0.19
N VAL A 330 14.47 -16.86 1.11
CA VAL A 330 15.75 -17.14 1.76
C VAL A 330 15.97 -18.65 1.84
N GLU A 331 17.23 -19.10 1.74
CA GLU A 331 17.59 -20.51 1.95
C GLU A 331 17.18 -21.00 3.36
N VAL A 332 16.75 -22.26 3.42
CA VAL A 332 16.14 -22.88 4.61
C VAL A 332 17.12 -23.09 5.77
N ASP A 333 18.43 -23.03 5.52
CA ASP A 333 19.47 -23.36 6.49
C ASP A 333 19.87 -22.20 7.42
N TRP A 334 18.99 -21.22 7.60
CA TRP A 334 19.25 -20.08 8.50
C TRP A 334 19.31 -20.52 9.97
N SER A 335 20.31 -20.02 10.70
CA SER A 335 20.40 -20.17 12.16
C SER A 335 20.65 -18.83 12.86
N PRO A 336 20.06 -18.62 14.05
CA PRO A 336 20.20 -17.37 14.79
C PRO A 336 21.63 -17.11 15.28
N GLU A 337 22.48 -18.13 15.37
CA GLU A 337 23.88 -18.03 15.79
C GLU A 337 24.83 -17.68 14.63
N ALA A 338 24.44 -17.91 13.38
CA ALA A 338 25.34 -17.72 12.23
C ALA A 338 25.07 -16.42 11.46
N THR A 339 23.80 -16.06 11.25
CA THR A 339 23.43 -14.96 10.35
C THR A 339 22.32 -14.10 10.94
N LEU A 340 22.44 -12.79 10.84
CA LEU A 340 21.37 -11.88 11.26
C LEU A 340 20.13 -12.03 10.36
N LEU A 341 18.94 -12.08 10.95
CA LEU A 341 17.68 -12.21 10.24
C LEU A 341 17.50 -11.08 9.23
N ILE A 342 17.78 -9.83 9.63
CA ILE A 342 17.73 -8.66 8.72
C ILE A 342 18.65 -8.78 7.51
N ALA A 343 19.80 -9.44 7.68
CA ALA A 343 20.77 -9.63 6.61
C ALA A 343 20.31 -10.72 5.62
N ALA A 344 19.62 -11.73 6.15
CA ALA A 344 19.05 -12.84 5.40
C ALA A 344 17.82 -12.39 4.59
N VAL A 345 16.84 -11.73 5.23
CA VAL A 345 15.61 -11.27 4.56
C VAL A 345 15.79 -9.98 3.75
N ASN A 346 16.95 -9.33 3.86
CA ASN A 346 17.39 -8.11 3.16
C ASN A 346 16.60 -6.82 3.52
N PHE A 347 15.27 -6.91 3.62
CA PHE A 347 14.39 -5.78 3.87
C PHE A 347 13.09 -6.21 4.57
N LEU A 348 12.68 -5.43 5.57
CA LEU A 348 11.41 -5.56 6.28
C LEU A 348 10.73 -4.18 6.30
N TYR A 349 9.44 -4.13 6.03
CA TYR A 349 8.62 -2.93 6.28
C TYR A 349 8.49 -2.68 7.79
N SER A 350 8.05 -1.49 8.21
CA SER A 350 8.00 -1.11 9.63
C SER A 350 7.16 -2.06 10.50
N GLU A 351 5.99 -2.47 10.02
CA GLU A 351 5.14 -3.46 10.72
C GLU A 351 5.78 -4.85 10.74
N GLU A 352 6.32 -5.31 9.61
CA GLU A 352 7.05 -6.59 9.54
C GLU A 352 8.26 -6.60 10.48
N GLN A 353 8.98 -5.47 10.61
CA GLN A 353 10.13 -5.30 11.50
C GLN A 353 9.72 -5.46 12.97
N LYS A 354 8.60 -4.87 13.36
CA LYS A 354 8.02 -5.01 14.71
C LYS A 354 7.64 -6.46 14.99
N ASN A 355 6.92 -7.09 14.07
CA ASN A 355 6.48 -8.48 14.19
C ASN A 355 7.68 -9.45 14.21
N ALA A 356 8.71 -9.22 13.40
CA ALA A 356 9.93 -10.03 13.39
C ALA A 356 10.72 -9.86 14.70
N SER A 357 10.80 -8.64 15.23
CA SER A 357 11.40 -8.40 16.55
C SER A 357 10.64 -9.11 17.67
N GLN A 358 9.31 -9.15 17.60
CA GLN A 358 8.46 -9.89 18.53
C GLN A 358 8.69 -11.40 18.42
N LEU A 359 8.74 -11.96 17.21
CA LEU A 359 9.08 -13.37 16.95
C LEU A 359 10.43 -13.75 17.56
N LEU A 360 11.47 -12.94 17.35
CA LEU A 360 12.78 -13.17 17.97
C LEU A 360 12.73 -13.08 19.50
N GLY A 361 11.87 -12.22 20.04
CA GLY A 361 11.63 -12.09 21.47
C GLY A 361 11.02 -13.35 22.07
N TYR A 362 10.00 -13.91 21.41
CA TYR A 362 9.43 -15.20 21.78
C TYR A 362 10.47 -16.32 21.65
N TYR A 363 11.23 -16.36 20.56
CA TYR A 363 12.28 -17.36 20.39
C TYR A 363 13.33 -17.27 21.51
N ARG A 364 13.71 -16.06 21.93
CA ARG A 364 14.64 -15.86 23.05
C ARG A 364 14.08 -16.44 24.35
N GLN A 365 12.81 -16.20 24.65
CA GLN A 365 12.15 -16.76 25.84
C GLN A 365 12.10 -18.28 25.79
N VAL A 366 11.76 -18.86 24.63
CA VAL A 366 11.80 -20.31 24.41
C VAL A 366 13.19 -20.88 24.63
N ALA A 367 14.22 -20.27 24.01
CA ALA A 367 15.60 -20.69 24.15
C ALA A 367 16.07 -20.65 25.61
N ALA A 368 15.71 -19.60 26.35
CA ALA A 368 16.00 -19.49 27.77
C ALA A 368 15.30 -20.60 28.59
N GLY A 369 14.00 -20.84 28.36
CA GLY A 369 13.23 -21.90 29.04
C GLY A 369 13.75 -23.31 28.75
N LEU A 370 14.36 -23.52 27.58
CA LEU A 370 15.02 -24.77 27.19
C LEU A 370 16.50 -24.85 27.58
N ASN A 371 17.02 -23.88 28.35
CA ASN A 371 18.42 -23.78 28.75
C ASN A 371 19.42 -23.72 27.57
N GLN A 372 19.00 -23.16 26.43
CA GLN A 372 19.83 -22.91 25.25
C GLN A 372 20.48 -21.51 25.35
N THR A 373 21.39 -21.35 26.32
CA THR A 373 21.98 -20.04 26.67
C THR A 373 22.62 -19.33 25.48
N GLU A 374 23.43 -20.03 24.69
CA GLU A 374 24.10 -19.45 23.52
C GLU A 374 23.10 -18.90 22.51
N ARG A 375 22.04 -19.66 22.22
CA ARG A 375 20.97 -19.23 21.30
C ARG A 375 20.20 -18.03 21.84
N SER A 376 19.88 -18.03 23.13
CA SER A 376 19.21 -16.90 23.78
C SER A 376 20.04 -15.61 23.66
N ASN A 377 21.35 -15.73 23.85
CA ASN A 377 22.30 -14.62 23.70
C ASN A 377 22.40 -14.14 22.24
N ALA A 378 22.50 -15.06 21.28
CA ALA A 378 22.50 -14.73 19.85
C ALA A 378 21.21 -13.98 19.45
N LEU A 379 20.05 -14.45 19.92
CA LEU A 379 18.75 -13.81 19.68
C LEU A 379 18.66 -12.42 20.32
N ALA A 380 19.30 -12.19 21.47
CA ALA A 380 19.36 -10.86 22.07
C ALA A 380 20.10 -9.85 21.16
N VAL A 381 21.23 -10.26 20.56
CA VAL A 381 21.95 -9.43 19.58
C VAL A 381 21.12 -9.20 18.33
N GLN A 382 20.41 -10.23 17.85
CA GLN A 382 19.52 -10.13 16.68
C GLN A 382 18.40 -9.10 16.87
N GLN A 383 17.77 -9.05 18.05
CA GLN A 383 16.74 -8.05 18.35
C GLN A 383 17.30 -6.62 18.32
N ILE A 384 18.50 -6.41 18.87
CA ILE A 384 19.18 -5.12 18.80
C ILE A 384 19.50 -4.78 17.34
N ALA A 385 19.96 -5.74 16.55
CA ALA A 385 20.24 -5.53 15.13
C ALA A 385 18.98 -5.12 14.36
N ILE A 386 17.84 -5.79 14.56
CA ILE A 386 16.58 -5.41 13.91
C ILE A 386 16.26 -3.94 14.18
N ALA A 387 16.35 -3.48 15.42
CA ALA A 387 15.97 -2.12 15.79
C ALA A 387 17.05 -1.06 15.50
N HIS A 388 18.33 -1.44 15.58
CA HIS A 388 19.46 -0.51 15.73
C HIS A 388 20.67 -0.86 14.86
N TRP A 389 20.53 -1.62 13.78
CA TRP A 389 21.68 -1.99 12.91
C TRP A 389 22.52 -0.79 12.44
N SER A 390 21.90 0.38 12.27
CA SER A 390 22.58 1.61 11.83
C SER A 390 23.20 2.41 12.98
N ASP A 391 22.81 2.13 14.22
CA ASP A 391 23.48 2.65 15.42
C ASP A 391 24.64 1.75 15.81
N TRP A 392 25.82 2.10 15.29
CA TRP A 392 27.02 1.31 15.52
C TRP A 392 27.40 1.22 17.00
N SER A 393 27.12 2.25 17.81
CA SER A 393 27.43 2.20 19.25
C SER A 393 26.58 1.15 19.95
N ALA A 394 25.27 1.12 19.65
CA ALA A 394 24.37 0.10 20.18
C ALA A 394 24.80 -1.31 19.76
N MET A 395 25.20 -1.48 18.49
CA MET A 395 25.67 -2.76 17.97
C MET A 395 26.98 -3.22 18.63
N PHE A 396 28.00 -2.36 18.74
CA PHE A 396 29.25 -2.71 19.42
C PHE A 396 29.02 -3.04 20.90
N GLN A 397 28.13 -2.31 21.57
CA GLN A 397 27.72 -2.63 22.95
C GLN A 397 27.01 -3.98 23.03
N ALA A 398 26.12 -4.31 22.08
CA ALA A 398 25.46 -5.60 22.02
C ALA A 398 26.46 -6.76 21.93
N PHE A 399 27.46 -6.62 21.03
CA PHE A 399 28.50 -7.62 20.84
C PHE A 399 29.46 -7.75 22.04
N THR A 400 29.66 -6.67 22.80
CA THR A 400 30.57 -6.66 23.96
C THR A 400 29.89 -7.15 25.23
N ASN A 401 28.62 -6.78 25.44
CA ASN A 401 27.90 -7.04 26.68
C ASN A 401 27.18 -8.39 26.69
N THR A 402 27.05 -9.03 25.53
CA THR A 402 26.37 -10.33 25.40
C THR A 402 27.40 -11.46 25.33
N PRO A 403 27.37 -12.45 26.23
CA PRO A 403 28.33 -13.54 26.20
C PRO A 403 28.01 -14.50 25.05
N LEU A 404 28.86 -14.49 24.02
CA LEU A 404 28.77 -15.35 22.85
C LEU A 404 30.01 -16.24 22.74
N SER A 405 29.87 -17.42 22.16
CA SER A 405 31.03 -18.18 21.67
C SER A 405 31.73 -17.45 20.54
N ASP A 406 33.03 -17.71 20.36
CA ASP A 406 33.83 -17.07 19.30
C ASP A 406 33.20 -17.29 17.91
N SER A 407 32.68 -18.49 17.63
CA SER A 407 32.04 -18.79 16.34
C SER A 407 30.78 -17.97 16.10
N THR A 408 29.92 -17.82 17.11
CA THR A 408 28.68 -17.04 17.02
C THR A 408 28.98 -15.57 16.91
N TYR A 409 29.92 -15.06 17.71
CA TYR A 409 30.38 -13.68 17.62
C TYR A 409 30.85 -13.36 16.20
N GLN A 410 31.74 -14.19 15.64
CA GLN A 410 32.30 -13.96 14.30
C GLN A 410 31.22 -14.04 13.22
N GLY A 411 30.31 -15.03 13.28
CA GLY A 411 29.20 -15.16 12.34
C GLY A 411 28.28 -13.93 12.34
N LEU A 412 27.78 -13.55 13.51
CA LEU A 412 26.86 -12.42 13.64
C LEU A 412 27.52 -11.07 13.36
N PHE A 413 28.76 -10.88 13.81
CA PHE A 413 29.51 -9.65 13.52
C PHE A 413 29.75 -9.51 12.01
N GLN A 414 30.20 -10.57 11.34
CA GLN A 414 30.38 -10.55 9.89
C GLN A 414 29.06 -10.32 9.15
N SER A 415 27.97 -10.93 9.62
CA SER A 415 26.63 -10.73 9.07
C SER A 415 26.17 -9.27 9.19
N TRP A 416 26.35 -8.64 10.36
CA TRP A 416 26.08 -7.23 10.59
C TRP A 416 26.95 -6.33 9.71
N ARG A 417 28.26 -6.56 9.69
CA ARG A 417 29.23 -5.82 8.89
C ARG A 417 28.86 -5.86 7.40
N ASN A 418 28.50 -7.03 6.87
CA ASN A 418 28.05 -7.18 5.48
C ASN A 418 26.69 -6.51 5.22
N TYR A 419 25.81 -6.48 6.21
CA TYR A 419 24.55 -5.76 6.10
C TYR A 419 24.77 -4.24 6.03
N VAL A 420 25.63 -3.70 6.92
CA VAL A 420 26.03 -2.29 6.90
C VAL A 420 26.68 -1.93 5.57
N ASP A 421 27.58 -2.78 5.05
CA ASP A 421 28.17 -2.62 3.72
C ASP A 421 27.08 -2.43 2.66
N ARG A 422 26.19 -3.41 2.52
CA ARG A 422 25.12 -3.42 1.51
C ARG A 422 24.17 -2.23 1.62
N ARG A 423 23.84 -1.80 2.83
CA ARG A 423 22.90 -0.69 3.09
C ARG A 423 23.54 0.68 2.97
N THR A 424 24.85 0.79 3.21
CA THR A 424 25.59 2.06 3.20
C THR A 424 26.26 2.33 1.85
N LYS A 425 26.59 1.27 1.10
CA LYS A 425 27.21 1.38 -0.22
C LYS A 425 26.28 2.13 -1.19
N PRO A 426 26.73 3.22 -1.82
CA PRO A 426 25.90 3.98 -2.75
C PRO A 426 25.38 3.10 -3.90
N ARG A 427 24.08 3.18 -4.20
CA ARG A 427 23.46 2.33 -5.23
C ARG A 427 23.86 2.80 -6.63
N ILE A 428 24.48 1.92 -7.41
CA ILE A 428 24.86 2.19 -8.80
C ILE A 428 23.70 1.77 -9.72
N TRP A 429 22.86 2.72 -10.15
CA TRP A 429 21.99 2.50 -11.31
C TRP A 429 22.73 2.90 -12.59
N ARG A 430 23.66 2.05 -13.05
CA ARG A 430 24.26 2.18 -14.40
C ARG A 430 23.84 0.98 -15.24
N LEU A 431 23.04 1.24 -16.26
CA LEU A 431 22.43 0.25 -17.16
C LEU A 431 23.43 -0.61 -17.96
N TYR A 432 24.73 -0.29 -18.01
CA TYR A 432 25.71 -1.10 -18.73
C TYR A 432 27.12 -1.03 -18.12
N GLY A 433 27.67 -2.21 -17.84
CA GLY A 433 29.05 -2.45 -17.39
C GLY A 433 29.12 -2.92 -15.95
N VAL A 434 29.66 -4.13 -15.72
CA VAL A 434 30.00 -4.63 -14.39
C VAL A 434 31.19 -3.80 -13.88
N PRO A 435 31.02 -2.90 -12.90
CA PRO A 435 32.15 -2.20 -12.31
C PRO A 435 33.07 -3.23 -11.65
N LYS A 436 34.38 -2.94 -11.56
CA LYS A 436 35.23 -3.67 -10.61
C LYS A 436 34.63 -3.46 -9.22
N SER A 437 34.13 -4.53 -8.61
CA SER A 437 33.61 -4.49 -7.24
C SER A 437 34.75 -4.20 -6.27
N LEU A 438 34.54 -3.28 -5.34
CA LEU A 438 35.37 -3.11 -4.16
C LEU A 438 34.93 -4.14 -3.13
N ASP A 439 35.83 -5.08 -2.83
CA ASP A 439 35.63 -6.10 -1.79
C ASP A 439 35.68 -5.48 -0.38
N THR A 440 36.44 -4.40 -0.20
CA THR A 440 36.50 -3.63 1.05
C THR A 440 36.73 -2.13 0.79
N TRP A 441 36.29 -1.27 1.72
CA TRP A 441 36.37 0.19 1.61
C TRP A 441 36.33 0.86 2.99
N TRP A 442 36.46 2.19 3.04
CA TRP A 442 36.72 2.92 4.29
C TRP A 442 35.68 2.71 5.39
N VAL A 443 34.39 2.48 5.07
CA VAL A 443 33.36 2.18 6.09
C VAL A 443 33.69 0.87 6.81
N LEU A 444 34.09 -0.15 6.05
CA LEU A 444 34.45 -1.45 6.60
C LEU A 444 35.77 -1.41 7.35
N TRP A 445 36.75 -0.65 6.85
CA TRP A 445 37.99 -0.40 7.58
C TRP A 445 37.72 0.31 8.90
N LEU A 446 36.81 1.29 8.92
CA LEU A 446 36.43 2.00 10.14
C LEU A 446 35.78 1.04 11.16
N ILE A 447 34.81 0.22 10.72
CA ILE A 447 34.18 -0.80 11.58
C ILE A 447 35.23 -1.77 12.13
N ASP A 448 36.11 -2.28 11.28
CA ASP A 448 37.17 -3.21 11.67
C ASP A 448 38.15 -2.58 12.66
N SER A 449 38.43 -1.28 12.53
CA SER A 449 39.33 -0.55 13.44
C SER A 449 38.75 -0.36 14.84
N ILE A 450 37.43 -0.37 14.95
CA ILE A 450 36.72 -0.27 16.23
C ILE A 450 36.62 -1.65 16.88
N ALA A 451 36.31 -2.68 16.08
CA ALA A 451 36.06 -4.03 16.57
C ALA A 451 37.33 -4.81 16.91
N ASP A 452 38.41 -4.64 16.12
CA ASP A 452 39.65 -5.38 16.27
C ASP A 452 40.65 -4.61 17.15
N PRO A 453 41.01 -5.14 18.34
CA PRO A 453 41.99 -4.51 19.23
C PRO A 453 43.38 -4.32 18.59
N GLN A 454 43.71 -5.04 17.52
CA GLN A 454 45.00 -4.95 16.84
C GLN A 454 45.06 -3.84 15.77
N LYS A 455 43.92 -3.35 15.27
CA LYS A 455 43.86 -2.32 14.22
C LYS A 455 43.86 -0.91 14.83
N GLY A 456 42.77 -0.54 15.49
CA GLY A 456 42.63 0.78 16.12
C GLY A 456 42.74 1.97 15.15
N ALA A 457 42.82 3.19 15.71
CA ALA A 457 42.84 4.43 14.94
C ALA A 457 44.07 4.56 14.01
N THR A 458 45.25 4.19 14.47
CA THR A 458 46.49 4.31 13.68
C THR A 458 46.43 3.46 12.40
N TRP A 459 45.90 2.24 12.48
CA TRP A 459 45.73 1.40 11.29
C TRP A 459 44.72 2.00 10.31
N PHE A 460 43.60 2.53 10.81
CA PHE A 460 42.62 3.23 9.96
C PHE A 460 43.25 4.40 9.22
N GLN A 461 43.99 5.25 9.95
CA GLN A 461 44.64 6.45 9.43
C GLN A 461 45.64 6.10 8.31
N GLN A 462 46.46 5.08 8.52
CA GLN A 462 47.39 4.59 7.49
C GLN A 462 46.63 4.08 6.27
N THR A 463 45.65 3.20 6.48
CA THR A 463 44.90 2.54 5.40
C THR A 463 44.13 3.53 4.53
N ILE A 464 43.44 4.51 5.13
CA ILE A 464 42.66 5.50 4.38
C ILE A 464 43.55 6.48 3.62
N THR A 465 44.70 6.85 4.19
CA THR A 465 45.69 7.71 3.54
C THR A 465 46.34 7.00 2.36
N ASP A 466 46.74 5.74 2.54
CA ASP A 466 47.32 4.91 1.49
C ASP A 466 46.33 4.71 0.34
N TRP A 467 45.06 4.39 0.65
CA TRP A 467 44.00 4.28 -0.36
C TRP A 467 43.81 5.59 -1.15
N LEU A 468 43.69 6.73 -0.46
CA LEU A 468 43.50 8.03 -1.10
C LEU A 468 44.66 8.38 -2.04
N SER A 469 45.90 8.05 -1.64
CA SER A 469 47.10 8.28 -2.46
C SER A 469 47.17 7.43 -3.73
N GLN A 470 46.45 6.31 -3.76
CA GLN A 470 46.42 5.36 -4.87
C GLN A 470 45.23 5.57 -5.81
N LEU A 471 44.31 6.48 -5.49
CA LEU A 471 43.15 6.76 -6.34
C LEU A 471 43.57 7.33 -7.70
N PRO A 472 43.08 6.77 -8.82
CA PRO A 472 43.39 7.30 -10.15
C PRO A 472 42.73 8.66 -10.35
N GLY A 473 43.35 9.53 -11.14
CA GLY A 473 42.80 10.83 -11.49
C GLY A 473 41.74 10.83 -12.60
N ASP A 474 41.44 9.66 -13.18
CA ASP A 474 40.47 9.48 -14.27
C ASP A 474 39.20 8.81 -13.74
N GLU A 475 38.04 9.45 -13.94
CA GLU A 475 36.72 8.93 -13.55
C GLU A 475 36.48 7.50 -14.07
N ARG A 476 36.94 7.21 -15.29
CA ARG A 476 36.72 5.89 -15.92
C ARG A 476 37.44 4.75 -15.20
N GLN A 477 38.48 5.08 -14.43
CA GLN A 477 39.30 4.12 -13.70
C GLN A 477 38.88 3.98 -12.23
N LEU A 478 38.14 4.94 -11.69
CA LEU A 478 37.71 4.92 -10.29
C LEU A 478 36.70 3.81 -9.99
N GLY A 479 35.78 3.51 -10.91
CA GLY A 479 34.71 2.55 -10.66
C GLY A 479 33.93 2.92 -9.39
N GLU A 480 33.74 1.96 -8.49
CA GLU A 480 33.03 2.17 -7.22
C GLU A 480 33.75 3.11 -6.25
N ASN A 481 35.07 3.35 -6.41
CA ASN A 481 35.81 4.30 -5.55
C ASN A 481 35.26 5.72 -5.68
N TYR A 482 34.65 6.07 -6.82
CA TYR A 482 34.07 7.39 -7.02
C TYR A 482 32.95 7.67 -6.01
N ASP A 483 32.00 6.75 -5.87
CA ASP A 483 30.86 6.93 -4.97
C ASP A 483 31.26 6.80 -3.50
N VAL A 484 32.20 5.91 -3.21
CA VAL A 484 32.81 5.77 -1.88
C VAL A 484 33.54 7.05 -1.46
N LEU A 485 34.27 7.69 -2.37
CA LEU A 485 34.96 8.97 -2.15
C LEU A 485 33.95 10.11 -1.96
N LYS A 486 32.86 10.14 -2.74
CA LYS A 486 31.76 11.11 -2.53
C LYS A 486 31.20 10.97 -1.10
N LEU A 487 30.93 9.75 -0.65
CA LEU A 487 30.42 9.51 0.71
C LEU A 487 31.42 9.97 1.79
N LEU A 488 32.70 9.64 1.63
CA LEU A 488 33.74 10.10 2.56
C LEU A 488 33.78 11.63 2.62
N THR A 489 33.76 12.28 1.45
CA THR A 489 33.81 13.74 1.35
C THR A 489 32.59 14.38 1.99
N LYS A 490 31.40 13.81 1.76
CA LYS A 490 30.14 14.24 2.39
C LYS A 490 30.27 14.22 3.91
N ASP A 491 30.67 13.10 4.47
CA ASP A 491 30.75 12.93 5.92
C ASP A 491 31.80 13.85 6.55
N LEU A 492 32.97 14.00 5.93
CA LEU A 492 34.01 14.91 6.44
C LEU A 492 33.57 16.38 6.41
N ILE A 493 32.87 16.81 5.35
CA ILE A 493 32.28 18.16 5.26
C ILE A 493 31.22 18.35 6.35
N GLU A 494 30.34 17.38 6.55
CA GLU A 494 29.27 17.46 7.57
C GLU A 494 29.83 17.51 8.99
N ILE A 495 30.87 16.72 9.29
CA ILE A 495 31.59 16.71 10.57
C ILE A 495 32.19 18.09 10.88
N GLN A 496 32.87 18.72 9.91
CA GLN A 496 33.58 19.98 10.14
C GLN A 496 32.66 21.21 10.08
N ASN A 497 31.75 21.25 9.11
CA ASN A 497 31.07 22.49 8.73
C ASN A 497 29.65 22.63 9.29
N LYS A 498 29.09 21.62 9.98
CA LYS A 498 27.76 21.67 10.62
C LYS A 498 26.66 22.27 9.72
N GLY A 499 26.67 21.95 8.43
CA GLY A 499 25.70 22.44 7.44
C GLY A 499 26.03 23.78 6.75
N LYS A 500 27.20 24.38 6.99
CA LYS A 500 27.67 25.57 6.24
C LYS A 500 28.67 25.19 5.15
N HIS A 501 28.19 24.99 3.92
CA HIS A 501 29.05 24.62 2.81
C HIS A 501 29.78 25.86 2.26
N GLN A 502 31.11 25.92 2.41
CA GLN A 502 31.97 26.87 1.67
C GLN A 502 31.94 26.61 0.15
N HIS A 503 31.66 25.33 -0.14
CA HIS A 503 31.50 24.52 -1.34
C HIS A 503 30.18 24.40 -2.13
N PRO A 504 29.16 25.29 -2.14
CA PRO A 504 27.80 24.89 -2.51
C PRO A 504 27.64 24.19 -3.86
N TRP A 505 28.30 24.63 -4.94
CA TRP A 505 28.16 23.94 -6.22
C TRP A 505 28.88 22.61 -6.22
N PHE A 506 30.08 22.54 -5.63
CA PHE A 506 30.78 21.27 -5.46
C PHE A 506 29.97 20.26 -4.66
N TYR A 507 29.39 20.67 -3.53
CA TYR A 507 28.62 19.80 -2.66
C TYR A 507 27.32 19.33 -3.34
N GLU A 508 26.56 20.21 -3.98
CA GLU A 508 25.30 19.83 -4.64
C GLU A 508 25.52 19.03 -5.93
N VAL A 509 26.52 19.36 -6.74
CA VAL A 509 26.67 18.79 -8.09
C VAL A 509 27.55 17.54 -8.10
N VAL A 510 28.65 17.56 -7.35
CA VAL A 510 29.65 16.49 -7.33
C VAL A 510 29.35 15.51 -6.21
N ILE A 511 29.13 16.00 -4.98
CA ILE A 511 28.89 15.12 -3.82
C ILE A 511 27.47 14.57 -3.81
N ARG A 512 26.47 15.40 -4.16
CA ARG A 512 25.05 15.02 -4.26
C ARG A 512 24.56 14.34 -2.97
N PRO A 513 24.46 15.09 -1.87
CA PRO A 513 24.25 14.52 -0.54
C PRO A 513 22.96 13.68 -0.43
N ASN A 514 21.94 14.00 -1.24
CA ASN A 514 20.65 13.31 -1.28
C ASN A 514 20.71 11.92 -1.95
N GLU A 515 21.81 11.57 -2.64
CA GLU A 515 22.00 10.25 -3.26
C GLU A 515 22.65 9.22 -2.31
N SER A 516 23.08 9.64 -1.11
CA SER A 516 23.81 8.80 -0.15
C SER A 516 22.91 8.20 0.94
N ALA A 517 23.21 6.97 1.39
CA ALA A 517 22.46 6.28 2.44
C ALA A 517 22.43 7.10 3.76
N MET A 518 21.23 7.49 4.20
CA MET A 518 21.06 8.41 5.33
C MET A 518 21.04 7.71 6.70
N GLU A 519 20.63 6.45 6.76
CA GLU A 519 20.26 5.74 7.99
C GLU A 519 21.42 5.54 8.98
N SER A 520 22.67 5.46 8.49
CA SER A 520 23.89 5.27 9.30
C SER A 520 24.77 6.51 9.43
N ASN A 521 24.33 7.69 8.96
CA ASN A 521 25.16 8.91 8.93
C ASN A 521 25.71 9.28 10.31
N SER A 522 24.85 9.34 11.32
CA SER A 522 25.22 9.82 12.66
C SER A 522 26.34 8.98 13.28
N SER A 523 26.18 7.66 13.33
CA SER A 523 27.18 6.77 13.93
C SER A 523 28.45 6.72 13.10
N ARG A 524 28.32 6.62 11.77
CA ARG A 524 29.48 6.62 10.85
C ARG A 524 30.32 7.89 11.00
N GLN A 525 29.68 9.06 11.06
CA GLN A 525 30.35 10.35 11.23
C GLN A 525 30.98 10.51 12.62
N ALA A 526 30.32 10.03 13.67
CA ALA A 526 30.84 10.08 15.03
C ALA A 526 32.16 9.31 15.14
N TYR A 527 32.20 8.08 14.62
CA TYR A 527 33.41 7.26 14.62
C TYR A 527 34.46 7.77 13.63
N LEU A 528 34.05 8.25 12.45
CA LEU A 528 34.99 8.84 11.49
C LEU A 528 35.72 10.03 12.11
N LYS A 529 35.01 10.90 12.84
CA LYS A 529 35.61 12.03 13.57
C LYS A 529 36.66 11.61 14.60
N GLN A 530 36.46 10.45 15.23
CA GLN A 530 37.37 9.95 16.27
C GLN A 530 38.59 9.22 15.68
N TYR A 531 38.42 8.50 14.57
CA TYR A 531 39.46 7.62 14.02
C TYR A 531 40.23 8.24 12.85
N ALA A 532 39.62 9.15 12.07
CA ALA A 532 40.27 9.76 10.92
C ALA A 532 41.47 10.64 11.32
N PRO A 533 42.49 10.76 10.45
CA PRO A 533 43.57 11.70 10.68
C PRO A 533 43.02 13.15 10.58
N PRO A 534 43.52 14.10 11.39
CA PRO A 534 42.97 15.46 11.46
C PRO A 534 42.96 16.20 10.12
N ASP A 535 43.89 15.90 9.23
CA ASP A 535 44.09 16.50 7.91
C ASP A 535 43.38 15.74 6.78
N LEU A 536 42.59 14.70 7.08
CA LEU A 536 41.95 13.86 6.04
C LEU A 536 41.07 14.68 5.09
N LEU A 537 40.32 15.66 5.60
CA LEU A 537 39.51 16.52 4.72
C LEU A 537 40.41 17.30 3.76
N ASP A 538 41.53 17.84 4.23
CA ASP A 538 42.44 18.59 3.37
C ASP A 538 43.02 17.70 2.27
N GLN A 539 43.38 16.45 2.59
CA GLN A 539 43.86 15.48 1.61
C GLN A 539 42.77 15.14 0.57
N VAL A 540 41.54 14.87 1.01
CA VAL A 540 40.40 14.55 0.13
C VAL A 540 40.06 15.75 -0.77
N MET A 541 40.05 16.96 -0.21
CA MET A 541 39.80 18.19 -0.97
C MET A 541 40.93 18.49 -1.94
N ASN A 542 42.19 18.15 -1.61
CA ASN A 542 43.32 18.27 -2.52
C ASN A 542 43.21 17.29 -3.71
N TYR A 543 42.76 16.06 -3.48
CA TYR A 543 42.46 15.10 -4.54
C TYR A 543 41.41 15.69 -5.50
N TRP A 544 40.28 16.18 -4.98
CA TRP A 544 39.24 16.79 -5.82
C TRP A 544 39.76 18.03 -6.57
N LYS A 545 40.50 18.94 -5.92
CA LYS A 545 41.10 20.12 -6.58
C LYS A 545 41.99 19.75 -7.76
N THR A 546 42.75 18.67 -7.61
CA THR A 546 43.70 18.19 -8.60
C THR A 546 43.00 17.52 -9.78
N HIS A 547 41.97 16.71 -9.53
CA HIS A 547 41.41 15.81 -10.53
C HIS A 547 40.02 16.21 -11.05
N LEU A 548 39.27 17.10 -10.39
CA LEU A 548 37.87 17.42 -10.72
C LEU A 548 37.65 17.80 -12.19
N LYS A 549 38.64 18.44 -12.84
CA LYS A 549 38.59 18.76 -14.28
C LYS A 549 38.29 17.53 -15.15
N ALA A 550 38.82 16.36 -14.80
CA ALA A 550 38.64 15.12 -15.56
C ALA A 550 37.23 14.52 -15.44
N PHE A 551 36.47 14.91 -14.41
CA PHE A 551 35.11 14.43 -14.14
C PHE A 551 34.02 15.31 -14.76
N VAL A 552 34.38 16.52 -15.22
CA VAL A 552 33.39 17.41 -15.84
C VAL A 552 32.82 16.72 -17.09
N PRO A 553 31.48 16.51 -17.16
CA PRO A 553 30.85 15.86 -18.30
C PRO A 553 31.18 16.59 -19.60
N ARG A 554 31.54 15.82 -20.62
CA ARG A 554 31.89 16.38 -21.93
C ARG A 554 30.64 16.96 -22.61
N PRO A 555 30.70 18.15 -23.25
CA PRO A 555 29.56 18.71 -23.97
C PRO A 555 29.06 17.81 -25.11
N GLU A 556 29.90 16.95 -25.68
CA GLU A 556 29.53 15.99 -26.71
C GLU A 556 28.59 14.89 -26.20
N ALA A 557 28.54 14.64 -24.89
CA ALA A 557 27.68 13.64 -24.26
C ALA A 557 26.28 14.17 -23.91
N ALA A 558 25.98 15.44 -24.20
CA ALA A 558 24.68 16.05 -23.91
C ALA A 558 23.56 15.47 -24.79
N LYS A 559 22.47 15.01 -24.17
CA LYS A 559 21.24 14.60 -24.87
C LYS A 559 20.37 15.83 -25.17
N GLY A 560 19.70 15.86 -26.32
CA GLY A 560 18.72 16.92 -26.65
C GLY A 560 19.28 18.35 -26.75
N SER A 561 20.59 18.55 -26.79
CA SER A 561 21.23 19.87 -26.66
C SER A 561 20.97 20.57 -25.32
N GLU A 562 20.71 19.81 -24.26
CA GLU A 562 20.61 20.30 -22.88
C GLU A 562 21.97 20.25 -22.18
N TYR A 563 22.49 21.41 -21.79
CA TYR A 563 23.84 21.54 -21.21
C TYR A 563 23.85 21.94 -19.73
N GLY A 564 22.71 21.86 -19.05
CA GLY A 564 22.57 22.27 -17.66
C GLY A 564 23.50 21.52 -16.71
N ALA A 565 23.68 20.21 -16.92
CA ALA A 565 24.62 19.41 -16.15
C ALA A 565 26.07 19.91 -16.34
N GLN A 566 26.51 20.12 -17.58
CA GLN A 566 27.86 20.61 -17.90
C GLN A 566 28.13 21.97 -17.27
N ALA A 567 27.16 22.90 -17.34
CA ALA A 567 27.29 24.22 -16.74
C ALA A 567 27.41 24.14 -15.21
N ARG A 568 26.57 23.32 -14.56
CA ARG A 568 26.64 23.10 -13.10
C ARG A 568 27.97 22.48 -12.66
N TRP A 569 28.51 21.53 -13.43
CA TRP A 569 29.84 20.96 -13.17
C TRP A 569 30.97 21.98 -13.36
N MET A 570 30.85 22.88 -14.35
CA MET A 570 31.80 23.99 -14.52
C MET A 570 31.73 24.99 -13.35
N ALA A 571 30.55 25.24 -12.78
CA ALA A 571 30.42 26.05 -11.56
C ALA A 571 31.17 25.41 -10.38
N ALA A 572 30.97 24.10 -10.16
CA ALA A 572 31.70 23.35 -9.14
C ALA A 572 33.22 23.37 -9.37
N LEU A 573 33.67 23.25 -10.63
CA LEU A 573 35.10 23.33 -10.96
C LEU A 573 35.66 24.73 -10.71
N LYS A 574 34.95 25.80 -11.10
CA LYS A 574 35.35 27.19 -10.87
C LYS A 574 35.50 27.48 -9.37
N GLU A 575 34.57 26.97 -8.58
CA GLU A 575 34.57 27.11 -7.15
C GLU A 575 35.77 26.41 -6.49
N LEU A 576 36.02 25.15 -6.87
CA LEU A 576 37.03 24.34 -6.20
C LEU A 576 38.45 24.56 -6.74
N SER A 577 38.59 24.77 -8.06
CA SER A 577 39.88 24.88 -8.75
C SER A 577 39.80 25.89 -9.92
N PRO A 578 39.88 27.20 -9.63
CA PRO A 578 39.74 28.26 -10.64
C PRO A 578 40.68 28.14 -11.84
N SER A 579 41.94 27.73 -11.62
CA SER A 579 42.93 27.54 -12.70
C SER A 579 42.56 26.41 -13.66
N ASN A 580 42.06 25.30 -13.14
CA ASN A 580 41.59 24.17 -13.93
C ASN A 580 40.31 24.54 -14.71
N TYR A 581 39.44 25.34 -14.11
CA TYR A 581 38.27 25.92 -14.79
C TYR A 581 38.67 26.80 -15.96
N GLU A 582 39.58 27.77 -15.78
CA GLU A 582 40.02 28.66 -16.88
C GLU A 582 40.65 27.88 -18.04
N THR A 583 41.44 26.85 -17.71
CA THR A 583 42.03 25.95 -18.69
C THR A 583 40.96 25.20 -19.49
N LEU A 584 39.96 24.62 -18.80
CA LEU A 584 38.88 23.87 -19.45
C LEU A 584 37.95 24.79 -20.25
N LEU A 585 37.65 25.99 -19.74
CA LEU A 585 36.84 27.00 -20.41
C LEU A 585 37.50 27.44 -21.73
N THR A 586 38.81 27.69 -21.72
CA THR A 586 39.57 28.03 -22.93
C THR A 586 39.47 26.90 -23.97
N GLN A 587 39.67 25.65 -23.54
CA GLN A 587 39.52 24.48 -24.41
C GLN A 587 38.10 24.37 -24.99
N TRP A 588 37.05 24.57 -24.17
CA TRP A 588 35.67 24.54 -24.65
C TRP A 588 35.36 25.68 -25.61
N ARG A 589 35.93 26.88 -25.41
CA ARG A 589 35.75 28.01 -26.33
C ARG A 589 36.29 27.72 -27.72
N GLU A 590 37.42 27.00 -27.81
CA GLU A 590 37.99 26.58 -29.08
C GLU A 590 37.18 25.46 -29.75
N VAL A 591 36.91 24.37 -29.01
CA VAL A 591 36.32 23.13 -29.56
C VAL A 591 34.81 23.25 -29.77
N HIS A 592 34.10 24.02 -28.94
CA HIS A 592 32.63 24.10 -28.91
C HIS A 592 32.05 25.48 -29.25
N ARG A 593 32.81 26.32 -29.97
CA ARG A 593 32.39 27.68 -30.37
C ARG A 593 31.00 27.80 -31.00
N ARG A 594 30.50 26.73 -31.66
CA ARG A 594 29.21 26.71 -32.35
C ARG A 594 28.03 26.17 -31.52
N ARG A 595 28.26 25.67 -30.31
CA ARG A 595 27.19 25.14 -29.43
C ARG A 595 26.53 26.26 -28.63
N SER A 596 25.67 27.06 -29.28
CA SER A 596 25.01 28.23 -28.65
C SER A 596 24.30 27.90 -27.33
N ASN A 597 23.60 26.76 -27.25
CA ASN A 597 22.88 26.34 -26.04
C ASN A 597 23.81 26.03 -24.85
N LEU A 598 25.04 25.57 -25.11
CA LEU A 598 26.06 25.39 -24.07
C LEU A 598 26.44 26.74 -23.46
N TRP A 599 26.73 27.73 -24.31
CA TRP A 599 27.12 29.07 -23.86
C TRP A 599 26.00 29.81 -23.15
N LYS A 600 24.75 29.60 -23.58
CA LYS A 600 23.56 30.09 -22.88
C LYS A 600 23.48 29.52 -21.45
N ALA A 601 23.59 28.20 -21.30
CA ALA A 601 23.58 27.55 -19.99
C ALA A 601 24.74 28.01 -19.09
N MET A 602 25.93 28.23 -19.64
CA MET A 602 27.08 28.80 -18.92
C MET A 602 26.83 30.25 -18.47
N GLN A 603 26.18 31.06 -19.31
CA GLN A 603 25.86 32.46 -19.00
C GLN A 603 24.80 32.58 -17.90
N GLU A 604 23.79 31.71 -17.90
CA GLU A 604 22.75 31.63 -16.86
C GLU A 604 23.34 31.41 -15.46
N LEU A 605 24.51 30.77 -15.36
CA LEU A 605 25.24 30.56 -14.11
C LEU A 605 26.40 31.54 -13.86
N GLY A 606 26.57 32.57 -14.71
CA GLY A 606 27.64 33.55 -14.56
C GLY A 606 29.06 33.00 -14.80
N LEU A 607 29.19 32.01 -15.69
CA LEU A 607 30.43 31.28 -15.99
C LEU A 607 31.09 31.66 -17.32
N ASN A 608 30.69 32.77 -17.95
CA ASN A 608 31.22 33.16 -19.26
C ASN A 608 31.69 34.62 -19.30
#